data_AF-A0AA86TJX5-F1
#
_entry.id   AF-A0AA86TJX5-F1
#
_cell.length_a   1.000
_cell.length_b   1.000
_cell.length_c   1.000
_cell.angle_alpha   90.00
_cell.angle_beta   90.00
_cell.angle_gamma   90.00
#
_symmetry.space_group_name_H-M   'P 1'
#
loop_
_entity.id
_entity.type
_entity.pdbx_description
1 polymer ?
#
loop_
_entity_poly.entity_id
_entity_poly.type
_entity_poly.pdbx_seq_one_letter_code
_entity_poly.pdbx_strand_id
1 'polypeptide(L)'
;MWFSFWRSRDRFTLDNLRYLTDQLTKVQIVNEVNKDFVIEALRSIAELITYGDQHDPSFFEFFMEKQVVGEFVRVLKLSRSVSIPLQLLQTVSIMIQNLRSEHAIYYMFSNEHMNYLITYSFDFRNEELLSYYISFLRAISGKLNKNTISLLVKTHNEEVVSFPLYVEAIRFAFHEENMVRTAVRTVTLNVYHVGDECVNRYITSAPHTEYFSNLVSFFRNQCMDLNRLVSETLKNPGSDSTSAIIAAVDEIEDNLYYFSDVISAGIPDVGRLITDSILMLLIFPLLLPSLRIVETNVWNFTLLLSMFTLGNICIR
;
A
#
# COMPACT_ATOMS: atom_id res chain seq x y z
N MET A 1 13.49 29.66 14.98
CA MET A 1 14.71 29.92 15.78
C MET A 1 14.46 29.32 17.15
N TRP A 2 14.97 28.11 17.44
CA TRP A 2 15.15 27.46 18.77
C TRP A 2 15.83 26.08 18.56
N PHE A 3 16.91 26.06 17.77
CA PHE A 3 17.82 24.93 17.63
C PHE A 3 19.02 25.15 18.57
N SER A 4 18.85 25.05 19.89
CA SER A 4 20.00 25.20 20.82
C SER A 4 19.79 24.73 22.26
N PHE A 5 18.92 23.75 22.54
CA PHE A 5 18.83 23.16 23.90
C PHE A 5 19.25 21.69 24.04
N TRP A 6 19.75 21.06 22.97
CA TRP A 6 20.31 19.71 23.03
C TRP A 6 21.84 19.80 23.15
N ARG A 7 22.33 20.10 24.37
CA ARG A 7 23.72 19.79 24.73
C ARG A 7 23.90 18.26 24.70
N SER A 8 25.08 17.83 24.26
CA SER A 8 25.59 16.46 24.05
C SER A 8 25.33 15.45 25.19
N ARG A 9 24.06 15.10 25.44
CA ARG A 9 23.72 13.83 26.05
C ARG A 9 23.76 12.77 24.96
N ASP A 10 24.31 11.62 25.28
CA ASP A 10 24.27 10.47 24.37
C ASP A 10 22.80 10.20 24.02
N ARG A 11 22.44 10.49 22.75
CA ARG A 11 21.06 10.51 22.29
C ARG A 11 20.45 9.11 22.42
N PHE A 12 21.27 8.08 22.23
CA PHE A 12 20.89 6.68 22.19
C PHE A 12 21.02 5.99 23.55
N THR A 13 20.24 6.48 24.52
CA THR A 13 20.23 5.93 25.88
C THR A 13 18.83 5.49 26.30
N LEU A 14 18.76 4.41 27.09
CA LEU A 14 17.49 3.90 27.64
C LEU A 14 16.81 4.95 28.53
N ASP A 15 17.58 5.76 29.25
CA ASP A 15 17.07 6.86 30.07
C ASP A 15 16.36 7.93 29.22
N ASN A 16 16.89 8.22 28.03
CA ASN A 16 16.24 9.14 27.09
C ASN A 16 14.91 8.57 26.58
N LEU A 17 14.88 7.27 26.23
CA LEU A 17 13.64 6.59 25.84
C LEU A 17 12.59 6.62 26.96
N ARG A 18 13.00 6.34 28.21
CA ARG A 18 12.15 6.45 29.41
C ARG A 18 11.59 7.84 29.57
N TYR A 19 12.47 8.85 29.54
CA TYR A 19 12.09 10.25 29.67
C TYR A 19 11.06 10.68 28.61
N LEU A 20 11.33 10.40 27.33
CA LEU A 20 10.43 10.77 26.23
C LEU A 20 9.05 10.09 26.37
N THR A 21 9.04 8.79 26.72
CA THR A 21 7.80 8.03 26.92
C THR A 21 6.99 8.58 28.09
N ASP A 22 7.63 8.92 29.20
CA ASP A 22 6.97 9.51 30.38
C ASP A 22 6.39 10.90 30.08
N GLN A 23 7.11 11.73 29.31
CA GLN A 23 6.59 13.02 28.88
C GLN A 23 5.40 12.88 27.93
N LEU A 24 5.46 11.93 26.99
CA LEU A 24 4.38 11.67 26.06
C LEU A 24 3.10 11.21 26.80
N THR A 25 3.26 10.35 27.82
CA THR A 25 2.17 9.85 28.67
C THR A 25 1.44 10.99 29.39
N LYS A 26 2.15 12.06 29.77
CA LYS A 26 1.56 13.24 30.46
C LYS A 26 0.74 14.14 29.53
N VAL A 27 0.86 14.00 28.21
CA VAL A 27 0.10 14.82 27.26
C VAL A 27 -1.37 14.42 27.28
N GLN A 28 -2.24 15.29 27.75
CA GLN A 28 -3.69 15.06 27.78
C GLN A 28 -4.43 15.65 26.56
N ILE A 29 -3.88 16.69 25.94
CA ILE A 29 -4.42 17.35 24.75
C ILE A 29 -3.24 17.81 23.90
N VAL A 30 -3.33 17.63 22.58
CA VAL A 30 -2.37 18.22 21.65
C VAL A 30 -2.90 19.54 21.09
N ASN A 31 -2.12 20.60 21.19
CA ASN A 31 -2.43 21.95 20.73
C ASN A 31 -1.22 22.59 20.07
N GLU A 32 -1.38 23.82 19.56
CA GLU A 32 -0.32 24.54 18.85
C GLU A 32 0.96 24.79 19.67
N VAL A 33 0.86 24.76 21.01
CA VAL A 33 2.01 25.00 21.91
C VAL A 33 2.85 23.75 22.09
N ASN A 34 2.23 22.57 22.17
CA ASN A 34 2.94 21.32 22.46
C ASN A 34 3.09 20.37 21.25
N LYS A 35 2.47 20.66 20.11
CA LYS A 35 2.52 19.79 18.92
C LYS A 35 3.94 19.48 18.46
N ASP A 36 4.84 20.46 18.46
CA ASP A 36 6.21 20.29 17.95
C ASP A 36 7.03 19.38 18.87
N PHE A 37 6.81 19.48 20.19
CA PHE A 37 7.37 18.55 21.15
C PHE A 37 6.86 17.12 20.92
N VAL A 38 5.55 16.95 20.71
CA VAL A 38 4.97 15.63 20.45
C VAL A 38 5.53 15.01 19.18
N ILE A 39 5.62 15.79 18.09
CA ILE A 39 6.21 15.36 16.81
C ILE A 39 7.64 14.86 17.02
N GLU A 40 8.46 15.64 17.73
CA GLU A 40 9.85 15.26 17.99
C GLU A 40 9.96 14.05 18.93
N ALA A 41 9.10 13.95 19.93
CA ALA A 41 9.06 12.79 20.83
C ALA A 41 8.72 11.50 20.06
N LEU A 42 7.71 11.52 19.17
CA LEU A 42 7.37 10.38 18.32
C LEU A 42 8.57 9.93 17.48
N ARG A 43 9.21 10.88 16.79
CA ARG A 43 10.38 10.61 15.93
C ARG A 43 11.55 10.04 16.73
N SER A 44 11.94 10.72 17.80
CA SER A 44 13.08 10.32 18.63
C SER A 44 12.86 8.98 19.32
N ILE A 45 11.63 8.66 19.75
CA ILE A 45 11.31 7.33 20.28
C ILE A 45 11.53 6.26 19.19
N ALA A 46 10.99 6.43 17.99
CA ALA A 46 11.15 5.44 16.93
C ALA A 46 12.61 5.22 16.50
N GLU A 47 13.41 6.30 16.45
CA GLU A 47 14.84 6.20 16.21
C GLU A 47 15.55 5.38 17.30
N LEU A 48 15.21 5.59 18.57
CA LEU A 48 15.76 4.84 19.70
C LEU A 48 15.38 3.36 19.64
N ILE A 49 14.15 3.04 19.28
CA ILE A 49 13.68 1.65 19.15
C ILE A 49 14.36 0.95 17.98
N THR A 50 14.48 1.63 16.84
CA THR A 50 15.17 1.10 15.66
C THR A 50 16.66 0.83 15.95
N TYR A 51 17.29 1.72 16.71
CA TYR A 51 18.65 1.53 17.19
C TYR A 51 18.75 0.35 18.15
N GLY A 52 17.89 0.33 19.18
CA GLY A 52 17.86 -0.69 20.22
C GLY A 52 17.65 -2.11 19.69
N ASP A 53 16.74 -2.26 18.72
CA ASP A 53 16.49 -3.54 18.02
C ASP A 53 17.76 -4.19 17.46
N GLN A 54 18.76 -3.38 17.11
CA GLN A 54 20.00 -3.85 16.49
C GLN A 54 21.20 -3.92 17.45
N HIS A 55 21.14 -3.22 18.60
CA HIS A 55 22.31 -3.02 19.47
C HIS A 55 22.09 -3.42 20.93
N ASP A 56 20.88 -3.23 21.47
CA ASP A 56 20.58 -3.45 22.88
C ASP A 56 19.09 -3.83 23.07
N PRO A 57 18.79 -5.12 23.33
CA PRO A 57 17.43 -5.61 23.52
C PRO A 57 16.63 -4.90 24.63
N SER A 58 17.30 -4.29 25.62
CA SER A 58 16.64 -3.63 26.76
C SER A 58 15.75 -2.45 26.33
N PHE A 59 16.06 -1.80 25.21
CA PHE A 59 15.21 -0.76 24.61
C PHE A 59 13.87 -1.33 24.16
N PHE A 60 13.91 -2.50 23.51
CA PHE A 60 12.71 -3.15 23.00
C PHE A 60 11.88 -3.76 24.13
N GLU A 61 12.53 -4.35 25.14
CA GLU A 61 11.84 -4.81 26.35
C GLU A 61 11.07 -3.67 27.02
N PHE A 62 11.69 -2.50 27.17
CA PHE A 62 11.01 -1.31 27.71
C PHE A 62 9.85 -0.85 26.82
N PHE A 63 10.05 -0.83 25.50
CA PHE A 63 9.02 -0.46 24.52
C PHE A 63 7.77 -1.33 24.63
N MET A 64 7.97 -2.63 24.81
CA MET A 64 6.90 -3.59 25.05
C MET A 64 6.22 -3.37 26.40
N GLU A 65 7.01 -3.27 27.47
CA GLU A 65 6.52 -3.08 28.84
C GLU A 65 5.62 -1.84 28.96
N LYS A 66 6.00 -0.74 28.29
CA LYS A 66 5.25 0.52 28.32
C LYS A 66 4.19 0.68 27.24
N GLN A 67 3.96 -0.34 26.40
CA GLN A 67 2.96 -0.30 25.33
C GLN A 67 3.07 0.99 24.48
N VAL A 68 4.30 1.35 24.07
CA VAL A 68 4.58 2.66 23.45
C VAL A 68 3.80 2.89 22.16
N VAL A 69 3.51 1.84 21.38
CA VAL A 69 2.60 1.94 20.22
C VAL A 69 1.19 2.38 20.64
N GLY A 70 0.71 1.88 21.78
CA GLY A 70 -0.55 2.31 22.37
C GLY A 70 -0.54 3.79 22.74
N GLU A 71 0.59 4.30 23.24
CA GLU A 71 0.77 5.73 23.49
C GLU A 71 0.77 6.55 22.19
N PHE A 72 1.36 6.05 21.10
CA PHE A 72 1.26 6.70 19.79
C PHE A 72 -0.20 6.79 19.32
N VAL A 73 -0.96 5.70 19.45
CA VAL A 73 -2.40 5.67 19.13
C VAL A 73 -3.20 6.61 20.04
N ARG A 74 -2.86 6.69 21.33
CA ARG A 74 -3.51 7.62 22.26
C ARG A 74 -3.28 9.07 21.84
N VAL A 75 -2.04 9.42 21.53
CA VAL A 75 -1.67 10.77 21.07
C VAL A 75 -2.35 11.12 19.74
N LEU A 76 -2.47 10.17 18.82
CA LEU A 76 -3.23 10.33 17.59
C LEU A 76 -4.68 10.76 17.88
N LYS A 77 -5.35 10.06 18.79
CA LYS A 77 -6.75 10.35 19.20
C LYS A 77 -6.91 11.70 19.89
N LEU A 78 -5.87 12.17 20.58
CA LEU A 78 -5.88 13.47 21.26
C LEU A 78 -5.56 14.64 20.33
N SER A 79 -5.07 14.37 19.12
CA SER A 79 -4.72 15.41 18.15
C SER A 79 -5.94 15.91 17.39
N ARG A 80 -5.97 17.22 17.19
CA ARG A 80 -6.84 17.88 16.20
C ARG A 80 -6.06 18.44 15.01
N SER A 81 -4.73 18.37 15.06
CA SER A 81 -3.84 18.85 14.01
C SER A 81 -3.42 17.71 13.10
N VAL A 82 -3.39 17.97 11.80
CA VAL A 82 -2.94 17.02 10.76
C VAL A 82 -1.45 16.67 10.88
N SER A 83 -0.65 17.54 11.52
CA SER A 83 0.80 17.31 11.68
C SER A 83 1.13 16.07 12.52
N ILE A 84 0.26 15.68 13.46
CA ILE A 84 0.48 14.50 14.32
C ILE A 84 0.20 13.20 13.55
N PRO A 85 -0.96 13.01 12.88
CA PRO A 85 -1.16 11.91 11.94
C PRO A 85 -0.03 11.75 10.91
N LEU A 86 0.39 12.86 10.26
CA LEU A 86 1.47 12.86 9.28
C LEU A 86 2.76 12.33 9.90
N GLN A 87 3.21 12.91 11.02
CA GLN A 87 4.43 12.48 11.67
C GLN A 87 4.33 11.04 12.15
N LEU A 88 3.21 10.64 12.75
CA LEU A 88 3.04 9.30 13.30
C LEU A 88 3.14 8.25 12.19
N LEU A 89 2.42 8.43 11.08
CA LEU A 89 2.48 7.49 9.95
C LEU A 89 3.89 7.39 9.38
N GLN A 90 4.57 8.52 9.16
CA GLN A 90 5.95 8.53 8.68
C GLN A 90 6.88 7.80 9.65
N THR A 91 6.82 8.16 10.94
CA THR A 91 7.65 7.59 12.01
C THR A 91 7.46 6.09 12.14
N VAL A 92 6.21 5.63 12.22
CA VAL A 92 5.90 4.20 12.39
C VAL A 92 6.29 3.42 11.12
N SER A 93 6.12 3.99 9.93
CA SER A 93 6.57 3.37 8.67
C SER A 93 8.07 3.11 8.66
N ILE A 94 8.87 4.14 8.97
CA ILE A 94 10.33 4.04 9.02
C ILE A 94 10.75 3.02 10.08
N MET A 95 10.12 3.04 11.25
CA MET A 95 10.39 2.08 12.32
C MET A 95 10.16 0.65 11.83
N ILE A 96 8.96 0.34 11.30
CA ILE A 96 8.61 -1.02 10.83
C ILE A 96 9.58 -1.49 9.75
N GLN A 97 9.93 -0.64 8.78
CA GLN A 97 10.87 -1.01 7.70
C GLN A 97 12.24 -1.43 8.26
N ASN A 98 12.72 -0.74 9.29
CA ASN A 98 14.07 -0.93 9.83
C ASN A 98 14.17 -1.95 10.98
N LEU A 99 13.05 -2.41 11.55
CA LEU A 99 13.06 -3.52 12.50
C LEU A 99 13.58 -4.79 11.83
N ARG A 100 14.51 -5.47 12.49
CA ARG A 100 15.16 -6.71 12.04
C ARG A 100 14.81 -7.90 12.93
N SER A 101 14.60 -7.67 14.23
CA SER A 101 14.25 -8.77 15.14
C SER A 101 12.87 -9.34 14.81
N GLU A 102 12.79 -10.65 14.67
CA GLU A 102 11.50 -11.33 14.55
C GLU A 102 10.62 -11.04 15.77
N HIS A 103 11.19 -11.05 16.98
CA HIS A 103 10.44 -10.73 18.20
C HIS A 103 9.81 -9.34 18.13
N ALA A 104 10.52 -8.37 17.55
CA ALA A 104 10.01 -7.02 17.39
C ALA A 104 8.87 -6.94 16.38
N ILE A 105 9.03 -7.59 15.22
CA ILE A 105 7.99 -7.66 14.20
C ILE A 105 6.72 -8.35 14.73
N TYR A 106 6.89 -9.46 15.44
CA TYR A 106 5.78 -10.19 16.06
C TYR A 106 5.06 -9.34 17.10
N TYR A 107 5.79 -8.68 18.00
CA TYR A 107 5.15 -7.77 18.95
C TYR A 107 4.38 -6.66 18.26
N MET A 108 4.97 -6.04 17.23
CA MET A 108 4.32 -4.97 16.48
C MET A 108 3.00 -5.42 15.87
N PHE A 109 2.95 -6.60 15.25
CA PHE A 109 1.75 -7.07 14.54
C PHE A 109 0.75 -7.83 15.40
N SER A 110 1.17 -8.40 16.53
CA SER A 110 0.29 -9.15 17.44
C SER A 110 -0.62 -8.27 18.29
N ASN A 111 -0.36 -6.97 18.38
CA ASN A 111 -1.21 -6.04 19.12
C ASN A 111 -2.28 -5.39 18.21
N GLU A 112 -3.42 -5.02 18.81
CA GLU A 112 -4.51 -4.36 18.08
C GLU A 112 -4.16 -2.93 17.62
N HIS A 113 -3.03 -2.35 18.04
CA HIS A 113 -2.68 -0.99 17.68
C HIS A 113 -2.32 -0.85 16.20
N MET A 114 -1.66 -1.83 15.58
CA MET A 114 -1.39 -1.80 14.14
C MET A 114 -2.69 -1.88 13.34
N ASN A 115 -3.57 -2.83 13.67
CA ASN A 115 -4.89 -2.92 13.04
C ASN A 115 -5.72 -1.65 13.25
N TYR A 116 -5.62 -1.02 14.43
CA TYR A 116 -6.23 0.27 14.70
C TYR A 116 -5.67 1.37 13.79
N LEU A 117 -4.35 1.46 13.61
CA LEU A 117 -3.72 2.46 12.73
C LEU A 117 -4.10 2.22 11.27
N ILE A 118 -4.16 0.96 10.82
CA ILE A 118 -4.59 0.61 9.46
C ILE A 118 -6.03 1.07 9.22
N THR A 119 -6.94 0.82 10.16
CA THR A 119 -8.37 1.13 10.03
C THR A 119 -8.76 2.52 10.52
N TYR A 120 -7.79 3.34 10.93
CA TYR A 120 -8.06 4.67 11.44
C TYR A 120 -8.60 5.57 10.32
N SER A 121 -9.64 6.35 10.64
CA SER A 121 -10.32 7.25 9.70
C SER A 121 -9.50 8.53 9.48
N PHE A 122 -8.40 8.43 8.72
CA PHE A 122 -7.62 9.58 8.27
C PHE A 122 -8.39 10.41 7.22
N ASP A 123 -8.12 11.71 7.19
CA ASP A 123 -8.72 12.63 6.21
C ASP A 123 -7.83 12.73 4.96
N PHE A 124 -8.08 11.86 3.98
CA PHE A 124 -7.31 11.79 2.73
C PHE A 124 -7.61 12.91 1.73
N ARG A 125 -8.38 13.94 2.10
CA ARG A 125 -8.38 15.22 1.37
C ARG A 125 -7.00 15.89 1.42
N ASN A 126 -6.18 15.52 2.41
CA ASN A 126 -4.77 15.86 2.44
C ASN A 126 -3.97 14.75 1.72
N GLU A 127 -3.47 15.06 0.51
CA GLU A 127 -2.70 14.14 -0.34
C GLU A 127 -1.40 13.67 0.32
N GLU A 128 -0.73 14.54 1.08
CA GLU A 128 0.48 14.17 1.83
C GLU A 128 0.18 13.07 2.87
N LEU A 129 -0.97 13.18 3.54
CA LEU A 129 -1.43 12.18 4.51
C LEU A 129 -1.75 10.85 3.84
N LEU A 130 -2.38 10.88 2.66
CA LEU A 130 -2.59 9.68 1.86
C LEU A 130 -1.26 9.03 1.47
N SER A 131 -0.28 9.82 1.02
CA SER A 131 1.06 9.31 0.64
C SER A 131 1.77 8.61 1.80
N TYR A 132 1.76 9.20 3.01
CA TYR A 132 2.31 8.54 4.19
C TYR A 132 1.51 7.31 4.61
N TYR A 133 0.19 7.34 4.47
CA TYR A 133 -0.66 6.19 4.79
C TYR A 133 -0.39 5.00 3.86
N ILE A 134 -0.28 5.24 2.56
CA ILE A 134 0.06 4.20 1.58
C ILE A 134 1.47 3.66 1.81
N SER A 135 2.42 4.54 2.15
CA SER A 135 3.77 4.15 2.55
C SER A 135 3.78 3.30 3.83
N PHE A 136 2.89 3.59 4.77
CA PHE A 136 2.67 2.80 5.99
C PHE A 136 2.12 1.41 5.70
N LEU A 137 1.09 1.28 4.85
CA LEU A 137 0.59 -0.03 4.42
C LEU A 137 1.69 -0.84 3.71
N ARG A 138 2.51 -0.19 2.86
CA ARG A 138 3.66 -0.81 2.21
C ARG A 138 4.74 -1.25 3.20
N ALA A 139 5.00 -0.46 4.24
CA ALA A 139 5.96 -0.83 5.30
C ALA A 139 5.52 -2.10 6.03
N ILE A 140 4.23 -2.21 6.38
CA ILE A 140 3.67 -3.41 7.00
C ILE A 140 3.75 -4.60 6.04
N SER A 141 3.31 -4.43 4.80
CA SER A 141 3.27 -5.52 3.82
C SER A 141 4.65 -6.10 3.54
N GLY A 142 5.70 -5.27 3.57
CA GLY A 142 7.09 -5.71 3.39
C GLY A 142 7.64 -6.60 4.51
N LYS A 143 6.91 -6.77 5.62
CA LYS A 143 7.25 -7.69 6.71
C LYS A 143 6.36 -8.93 6.75
N LEU A 144 5.48 -9.11 5.76
CA LEU A 144 4.63 -10.30 5.66
C LEU A 144 5.46 -11.52 5.25
N ASN A 145 5.19 -12.62 5.94
CA ASN A 145 5.63 -13.96 5.62
C ASN A 145 4.64 -14.96 6.24
N LYS A 146 4.87 -16.26 6.05
CA LYS A 146 3.99 -17.33 6.54
C LYS A 146 3.74 -17.27 8.06
N ASN A 147 4.66 -16.71 8.82
CA ASN A 147 4.55 -16.64 10.27
C ASN A 147 3.96 -15.31 10.79
N THR A 148 4.01 -14.24 9.99
CA THR A 148 3.55 -12.90 10.42
C THR A 148 2.18 -12.52 9.87
N ILE A 149 1.75 -13.09 8.75
CA ILE A 149 0.46 -12.74 8.13
C ILE A 149 -0.73 -13.07 9.05
N SER A 150 -0.64 -14.17 9.80
CA SER A 150 -1.65 -14.63 10.75
C SER A 150 -1.89 -13.63 11.89
N LEU A 151 -0.91 -12.77 12.19
CA LEU A 151 -1.01 -11.74 13.23
C LEU A 151 -1.85 -10.53 12.79
N LEU A 152 -2.01 -10.31 11.49
CA LEU A 152 -2.73 -9.17 10.92
C LEU A 152 -4.13 -9.53 10.40
N VAL A 153 -4.53 -10.79 10.55
CA VAL A 153 -5.86 -11.28 10.17
C VAL A 153 -6.67 -11.66 11.40
N LYS A 154 -7.99 -11.54 11.30
CA LYS A 154 -8.92 -12.13 12.29
C LYS A 154 -9.52 -13.38 11.68
N THR A 155 -9.47 -14.48 12.41
CA THR A 155 -10.01 -15.77 11.98
C THR A 155 -11.20 -16.19 12.83
N HIS A 156 -12.15 -16.89 12.21
CA HIS A 156 -13.27 -17.55 12.87
C HIS A 156 -13.46 -18.92 12.23
N ASN A 157 -13.44 -19.99 13.02
CA ASN A 157 -13.51 -21.38 12.53
C ASN A 157 -12.49 -21.66 11.41
N GLU A 158 -11.23 -21.28 11.63
CA GLU A 158 -10.12 -21.48 10.67
C GLU A 158 -10.23 -20.71 9.34
N GLU A 159 -11.29 -19.91 9.15
CA GLU A 159 -11.46 -19.01 8.02
C GLU A 159 -11.10 -17.58 8.40
N VAL A 160 -10.45 -16.85 7.49
CA VAL A 160 -10.18 -15.43 7.67
C VAL A 160 -11.48 -14.65 7.46
N VAL A 161 -11.87 -13.83 8.43
CA VAL A 161 -13.08 -12.99 8.36
C VAL A 161 -12.76 -11.51 8.21
N SER A 162 -11.53 -11.11 8.50
CA SER A 162 -11.09 -9.72 8.35
C SER A 162 -9.59 -9.68 8.10
N PHE A 163 -9.20 -8.96 7.05
CA PHE A 163 -7.81 -8.63 6.76
C PHE A 163 -7.67 -7.14 6.40
N PRO A 164 -7.55 -6.25 7.41
CA PRO A 164 -7.63 -4.82 7.21
C PRO A 164 -6.56 -4.27 6.26
N LEU A 165 -5.33 -4.79 6.35
CA LEU A 165 -4.22 -4.35 5.48
C LEU A 165 -4.56 -4.50 4.00
N TYR A 166 -5.14 -5.64 3.62
CA TYR A 166 -5.51 -5.91 2.23
C TYR A 166 -6.68 -5.02 1.79
N VAL A 167 -7.75 -4.98 2.59
CA VAL A 167 -8.98 -4.23 2.27
C VAL A 167 -8.69 -2.73 2.13
N GLU A 168 -7.94 -2.15 3.06
CA GLU A 168 -7.60 -0.74 3.01
C GLU A 168 -6.66 -0.40 1.85
N ALA A 169 -5.75 -1.31 1.46
CA ALA A 169 -4.87 -1.10 0.32
C ALA A 169 -5.64 -1.11 -1.01
N ILE A 170 -6.48 -2.13 -1.26
CA ILE A 170 -7.19 -2.26 -2.53
C ILE A 170 -8.22 -1.15 -2.76
N ARG A 171 -8.68 -0.46 -1.70
CA ARG A 171 -9.52 0.74 -1.81
C ARG A 171 -8.88 1.83 -2.70
N PHE A 172 -7.55 1.89 -2.74
CA PHE A 172 -6.79 2.89 -3.51
C PHE A 172 -6.20 2.35 -4.81
N ALA A 173 -6.56 1.14 -5.23
CA ALA A 173 -5.95 0.51 -6.40
C ALA A 173 -6.19 1.28 -7.73
N PHE A 174 -7.25 2.09 -7.77
CA PHE A 174 -7.66 2.87 -8.95
C PHE A 174 -7.47 4.39 -8.73
N HIS A 175 -6.56 4.78 -7.84
CA HIS A 175 -6.25 6.18 -7.59
C HIS A 175 -5.67 6.86 -8.84
N GLU A 176 -5.88 8.16 -8.99
CA GLU A 176 -5.39 8.93 -10.15
C GLU A 176 -3.85 9.01 -10.19
N GLU A 177 -3.21 9.13 -9.02
CA GLU A 177 -1.76 9.13 -8.91
C GLU A 177 -1.13 7.74 -9.11
N ASN A 178 -0.23 7.63 -10.09
CA ASN A 178 0.46 6.37 -10.39
C ASN A 178 1.28 5.84 -9.20
N MET A 179 1.91 6.73 -8.42
CA MET A 179 2.71 6.33 -7.26
C MET A 179 1.87 5.59 -6.20
N VAL A 180 0.62 6.03 -5.97
CA VAL A 180 -0.33 5.37 -5.07
C VAL A 180 -0.66 3.98 -5.60
N ARG A 181 -1.01 3.86 -6.89
CA ARG A 181 -1.31 2.57 -7.53
C ARG A 181 -0.13 1.60 -7.43
N THR A 182 1.09 2.06 -7.72
CA THR A 182 2.32 1.24 -7.63
C THR A 182 2.57 0.72 -6.21
N ALA A 183 2.33 1.55 -5.19
CA ALA A 183 2.45 1.12 -3.81
C ALA A 183 1.36 0.10 -3.42
N VAL A 184 0.11 0.28 -3.87
CA VAL A 184 -0.97 -0.70 -3.68
C VAL A 184 -0.62 -2.03 -4.35
N ARG A 185 -0.13 -2.00 -5.60
CA ARG A 185 0.36 -3.19 -6.31
C ARG A 185 1.43 -3.93 -5.49
N THR A 186 2.40 -3.19 -4.94
CA THR A 186 3.43 -3.75 -4.04
C THR A 186 2.80 -4.43 -2.81
N VAL A 187 1.82 -3.79 -2.16
CA VAL A 187 1.12 -4.37 -1.00
C VAL A 187 0.40 -5.66 -1.38
N THR A 188 -0.36 -5.67 -2.48
CA THR A 188 -1.09 -6.85 -2.93
C THR A 188 -0.17 -8.00 -3.31
N LEU A 189 0.94 -7.74 -4.02
CA LEU A 189 1.92 -8.78 -4.37
C LEU A 189 2.58 -9.36 -3.13
N ASN A 190 2.96 -8.53 -2.16
CA ASN A 190 3.50 -9.01 -0.89
C ASN A 190 2.52 -9.94 -0.17
N VAL A 191 1.21 -9.65 -0.22
CA VAL A 191 0.18 -10.55 0.31
C VAL A 191 0.12 -11.86 -0.49
N TYR A 192 0.08 -11.79 -1.81
CA TYR A 192 -0.07 -12.97 -2.67
C TYR A 192 1.13 -13.92 -2.56
N HIS A 193 2.34 -13.37 -2.45
CA HIS A 193 3.57 -14.16 -2.34
C HIS A 193 3.76 -14.87 -1.00
N VAL A 194 2.95 -14.58 0.03
CA VAL A 194 3.04 -15.34 1.29
C VAL A 194 2.64 -16.80 1.09
N GLY A 195 1.66 -17.06 0.22
CA GLY A 195 1.14 -18.40 -0.05
C GLY A 195 0.43 -19.03 1.16
N ASP A 196 -0.29 -18.22 1.94
CA ASP A 196 -1.15 -18.70 3.03
C ASP A 196 -2.54 -19.08 2.48
N GLU A 197 -2.98 -20.32 2.69
CA GLU A 197 -4.21 -20.83 2.10
C GLU A 197 -5.46 -20.11 2.59
N CYS A 198 -5.53 -19.77 3.88
CA CYS A 198 -6.71 -19.10 4.45
C CYS A 198 -6.81 -17.66 3.94
N VAL A 199 -5.69 -16.96 3.79
CA VAL A 199 -5.66 -15.65 3.13
C VAL A 199 -6.01 -15.76 1.66
N ASN A 200 -5.48 -16.75 0.95
CA ASN A 200 -5.78 -16.96 -0.47
C ASN A 200 -7.28 -17.18 -0.71
N ARG A 201 -7.93 -18.01 0.12
CA ARG A 201 -9.40 -18.18 0.08
C ARG A 201 -10.14 -16.88 0.37
N TYR A 202 -9.66 -16.10 1.33
CA TYR A 202 -10.28 -14.82 1.68
C TYR A 202 -10.26 -13.82 0.52
N ILE A 203 -9.10 -13.61 -0.11
CA ILE A 203 -8.97 -12.64 -1.22
C ILE A 203 -9.74 -13.09 -2.48
N THR A 204 -9.99 -14.39 -2.65
CA THR A 204 -10.80 -14.94 -3.74
C THR A 204 -12.26 -15.19 -3.37
N SER A 205 -12.70 -14.70 -2.21
CA SER A 205 -14.10 -14.72 -1.78
C SER A 205 -14.78 -13.37 -2.02
N ALA A 206 -16.10 -13.37 -2.17
CA ALA A 206 -16.87 -12.14 -2.27
C ALA A 206 -16.80 -11.35 -0.94
N PRO A 207 -16.69 -10.01 -0.97
CA PRO A 207 -16.73 -9.14 -2.15
C PRO A 207 -15.36 -8.92 -2.83
N HIS A 208 -14.26 -9.46 -2.27
CA HIS A 208 -12.90 -9.14 -2.70
C HIS A 208 -12.58 -9.58 -4.13
N THR A 209 -13.29 -10.58 -4.66
CA THR A 209 -13.20 -10.99 -6.08
C THR A 209 -13.44 -9.85 -7.06
N GLU A 210 -14.28 -8.86 -6.71
CA GLU A 210 -14.59 -7.72 -7.58
C GLU A 210 -13.34 -6.88 -7.89
N TYR A 211 -12.34 -6.91 -7.02
CA TYR A 211 -11.06 -6.25 -7.23
C TYR A 211 -10.41 -6.67 -8.56
N PHE A 212 -10.39 -7.98 -8.85
CA PHE A 212 -9.74 -8.50 -10.05
C PHE A 212 -10.48 -8.14 -11.33
N SER A 213 -11.82 -8.17 -11.33
CA SER A 213 -12.61 -7.70 -12.47
C SER A 213 -12.44 -6.19 -12.68
N ASN A 214 -12.37 -5.41 -11.60
CA ASN A 214 -12.17 -3.97 -11.68
C ASN A 214 -10.76 -3.61 -12.19
N LEU A 215 -9.73 -4.39 -11.86
CA LEU A 215 -8.39 -4.24 -12.45
C LEU A 215 -8.41 -4.35 -13.97
N VAL A 216 -9.06 -5.39 -14.50
CA VAL A 216 -9.16 -5.58 -15.95
C VAL A 216 -10.02 -4.50 -16.61
N SER A 217 -11.11 -4.07 -15.95
CA SER A 217 -11.94 -2.96 -16.44
C SER A 217 -11.17 -1.64 -16.46
N PHE A 218 -10.36 -1.35 -15.44
CA PHE A 218 -9.52 -0.17 -15.37
C PHE A 218 -8.49 -0.17 -16.50
N PHE A 219 -7.80 -1.31 -16.70
CA PHE A 219 -6.85 -1.48 -17.80
C PHE A 219 -7.51 -1.28 -19.17
N ARG A 220 -8.72 -1.83 -19.38
CA ARG A 220 -9.50 -1.62 -20.61
C ARG A 220 -9.73 -0.14 -20.89
N ASN A 221 -10.08 0.63 -19.87
CA ASN A 221 -10.31 2.07 -20.02
C ASN A 221 -9.02 2.80 -20.42
N GLN A 222 -7.87 2.46 -19.81
CA GLN A 222 -6.57 3.02 -20.19
C GLN A 222 -6.20 2.70 -21.65
N CYS A 223 -6.48 1.48 -22.14
CA CYS A 223 -6.29 1.17 -23.56
C CYS A 223 -7.18 2.01 -24.48
N MET A 224 -8.42 2.29 -24.06
CA MET A 224 -9.34 3.16 -24.82
C MET A 224 -8.86 4.61 -24.83
N ASP A 225 -8.35 5.11 -23.70
CA ASP A 225 -7.79 6.46 -23.59
C ASP A 225 -6.54 6.62 -24.47
N LEU A 226 -5.64 5.63 -24.49
CA LEU A 226 -4.51 5.62 -25.42
C LEU A 226 -4.98 5.67 -26.88
N ASN A 227 -5.97 4.84 -27.26
CA ASN A 227 -6.48 4.83 -28.63
C ASN A 227 -7.09 6.18 -29.03
N ARG A 228 -7.79 6.84 -28.09
CA ARG A 228 -8.30 8.20 -28.29
C ARG A 228 -7.17 9.21 -28.46
N LEU A 229 -6.15 9.16 -27.61
CA LEU A 229 -4.99 10.05 -27.66
C LEU A 229 -4.21 9.93 -28.99
N VAL A 230 -4.00 8.70 -29.47
CA VAL A 230 -3.37 8.43 -30.76
C VAL A 230 -4.22 8.98 -31.91
N SER A 231 -5.54 8.76 -31.86
CA SER A 231 -6.46 9.24 -32.89
C SER A 231 -6.53 10.76 -32.98
N GLU A 232 -6.49 11.45 -31.83
CA GLU A 232 -6.44 12.92 -31.75
C GLU A 232 -5.13 13.46 -32.29
N THR A 233 -4.00 12.83 -31.94
CA THR A 233 -2.66 13.20 -32.41
C THR A 233 -2.50 13.08 -33.92
N LEU A 234 -3.06 12.03 -34.52
CA LEU A 234 -3.05 11.84 -35.98
C LEU A 234 -3.82 12.95 -36.73
N LYS A 235 -4.84 13.54 -36.10
CA LYS A 235 -5.62 14.63 -36.68
C LYS A 235 -4.93 15.98 -36.52
N ASN A 236 -4.33 16.24 -35.36
CA ASN A 236 -3.69 17.51 -35.01
C ASN A 236 -2.35 17.25 -34.29
N PRO A 237 -1.23 17.13 -35.01
CA PRO A 237 0.07 16.88 -34.39
C PRO A 237 0.56 18.11 -33.62
N GLY A 238 0.48 18.05 -32.29
CA GLY A 238 1.07 19.03 -31.37
C GLY A 238 2.43 18.56 -30.82
N SER A 239 3.29 19.47 -30.36
CA SER A 239 4.63 19.12 -29.83
C SER A 239 4.59 18.17 -28.64
N ASP A 240 3.53 18.24 -27.82
CA ASP A 240 3.43 17.53 -26.53
C ASP A 240 2.63 16.21 -26.66
N SER A 241 2.20 15.88 -27.88
CA SER A 241 1.37 14.69 -28.14
C SER A 241 2.15 13.38 -28.01
N THR A 242 3.39 13.36 -28.48
CA THR A 242 4.26 12.17 -28.42
C THR A 242 4.61 11.78 -26.99
N SER A 243 4.91 12.75 -26.12
CA SER A 243 5.23 12.47 -24.71
C SER A 243 4.03 11.91 -23.94
N ALA A 244 2.83 12.44 -24.20
CA ALA A 244 1.60 11.91 -23.62
C ALA A 244 1.31 10.47 -24.07
N ILE A 245 1.55 10.15 -25.35
CA ILE A 245 1.40 8.77 -25.87
C ILE A 245 2.40 7.84 -25.18
N ILE A 246 3.67 8.24 -25.06
CA ILE A 246 4.69 7.44 -24.38
C ILE A 246 4.28 7.16 -22.93
N ALA A 247 3.88 8.18 -22.18
CA ALA A 247 3.43 8.00 -20.80
C ALA A 247 2.23 7.02 -20.68
N ALA A 248 1.26 7.11 -21.58
CA ALA A 248 0.12 6.20 -21.60
C ALA A 248 0.51 4.75 -21.99
N VAL A 249 1.52 4.58 -22.86
CA VAL A 249 2.08 3.26 -23.18
C VAL A 249 2.82 2.67 -21.99
N ASP A 250 3.63 3.47 -21.29
CA ASP A 250 4.34 3.05 -20.08
C ASP A 250 3.34 2.58 -19.00
N GLU A 251 2.22 3.30 -18.81
CA GLU A 251 1.16 2.87 -17.87
C GLU A 251 0.51 1.53 -18.28
N ILE A 252 0.31 1.29 -19.58
CA ILE A 252 -0.23 0.01 -20.07
C ILE A 252 0.79 -1.11 -19.83
N GLU A 253 2.07 -0.88 -20.11
CA GLU A 253 3.15 -1.84 -19.87
C GLU A 253 3.24 -2.21 -18.38
N ASP A 254 3.22 -1.23 -17.48
CA ASP A 254 3.22 -1.44 -16.04
C ASP A 254 2.04 -2.31 -15.56
N ASN A 255 0.85 -2.13 -16.14
CA ASN A 255 -0.31 -2.98 -15.83
C ASN A 255 -0.13 -4.42 -16.33
N LEU A 256 0.44 -4.61 -17.51
CA LEU A 256 0.70 -5.95 -18.05
C LEU A 256 1.71 -6.70 -17.18
N TYR A 257 2.79 -6.04 -16.74
CA TYR A 257 3.71 -6.64 -15.77
C TYR A 257 3.00 -6.99 -14.47
N TYR A 258 2.17 -6.10 -13.95
CA TYR A 258 1.40 -6.40 -12.75
C TYR A 258 0.46 -7.60 -12.91
N PHE A 259 -0.25 -7.73 -14.04
CA PHE A 259 -1.07 -8.92 -14.30
C PHE A 259 -0.23 -10.19 -14.36
N SER A 260 0.92 -10.13 -15.02
CA SER A 260 1.86 -11.26 -15.09
C SER A 260 2.34 -11.67 -13.68
N ASP A 261 2.73 -10.70 -12.85
CA ASP A 261 3.18 -10.94 -11.47
C ASP A 261 2.07 -11.54 -10.61
N VAL A 262 0.83 -11.05 -10.73
CA VAL A 262 -0.31 -11.56 -9.96
C VAL A 262 -0.70 -12.98 -10.39
N ILE A 263 -0.71 -13.28 -11.69
CA ILE A 263 -0.96 -14.64 -12.20
C ILE A 263 0.18 -15.59 -11.75
N SER A 264 1.41 -15.09 -11.74
CA SER A 264 2.61 -15.85 -11.34
C SER A 264 2.77 -15.98 -9.82
N ALA A 265 1.91 -15.34 -9.02
CA ALA A 265 2.01 -15.38 -7.56
C ALA A 265 1.71 -16.78 -6.95
N GLY A 266 1.26 -17.73 -7.77
CA GLY A 266 1.04 -19.12 -7.34
C GLY A 266 -0.31 -19.37 -6.66
N ILE A 267 -1.30 -18.50 -6.92
CA ILE A 267 -2.68 -18.64 -6.42
C ILE A 267 -3.61 -18.96 -7.60
N PRO A 268 -3.96 -20.24 -7.83
CA PRO A 268 -4.70 -20.66 -9.03
C PRO A 268 -6.03 -19.92 -9.22
N ASP A 269 -6.76 -19.69 -8.13
CA ASP A 269 -8.05 -18.99 -8.17
C ASP A 269 -7.91 -17.53 -8.60
N VAL A 270 -6.85 -16.84 -8.14
CA VAL A 270 -6.55 -15.46 -8.58
C VAL A 270 -6.20 -15.44 -10.06
N GLY A 271 -5.33 -16.36 -10.50
CA GLY A 271 -4.99 -16.50 -11.92
C GLY A 271 -6.22 -16.68 -12.78
N ARG A 272 -7.12 -17.60 -12.38
CA ARG A 272 -8.40 -17.83 -13.06
C ARG A 272 -9.28 -16.59 -13.09
N LEU A 273 -9.46 -15.89 -11.97
CA LEU A 273 -10.29 -14.67 -11.90
C LEU A 273 -9.80 -13.59 -12.86
N ILE A 274 -8.48 -13.37 -12.94
CA ILE A 274 -7.88 -12.40 -13.86
C ILE A 274 -8.03 -12.88 -15.31
N THR A 275 -7.70 -14.13 -15.61
CA THR A 275 -7.80 -14.68 -16.97
C THR A 275 -9.25 -14.62 -17.47
N ASP A 276 -10.22 -15.08 -16.68
CA ASP A 276 -11.64 -15.04 -17.05
C ASP A 276 -12.11 -13.59 -17.28
N SER A 277 -11.66 -12.65 -16.44
CA SER A 277 -11.96 -11.22 -16.62
C SER A 277 -11.34 -10.66 -17.90
N ILE A 278 -10.09 -11.00 -18.23
CA ILE A 278 -9.41 -10.61 -19.49
C ILE A 278 -10.17 -11.16 -20.69
N LEU A 279 -10.54 -12.45 -20.68
CA LEU A 279 -11.31 -13.07 -21.75
C LEU A 279 -12.63 -12.31 -21.98
N MET A 280 -13.38 -12.05 -20.90
CA MET A 280 -14.72 -11.48 -20.96
C MET A 280 -14.73 -9.97 -21.28
N LEU A 281 -13.79 -9.20 -20.74
CA LEU A 281 -13.80 -7.73 -20.84
C LEU A 281 -12.91 -7.19 -21.98
N LEU A 282 -11.88 -7.93 -22.38
CA LEU A 282 -10.94 -7.50 -23.42
C LEU A 282 -11.07 -8.35 -24.69
N ILE A 283 -10.89 -9.67 -24.58
CA ILE A 283 -10.73 -10.51 -25.77
C ILE A 283 -12.04 -10.70 -26.53
N PHE A 284 -13.09 -11.20 -25.89
CA PHE A 284 -14.36 -11.47 -26.58
C PHE A 284 -14.99 -10.21 -27.18
N PRO A 285 -14.99 -9.05 -26.49
CA PRO A 285 -15.48 -7.80 -27.09
C PRO A 285 -14.72 -7.36 -28.33
N LEU A 286 -13.45 -7.77 -28.50
CA LEU A 286 -12.65 -7.46 -29.68
C LEU A 286 -12.80 -8.51 -30.78
N LEU A 287 -12.76 -9.81 -30.43
CA LEU A 287 -12.81 -10.89 -31.41
C LEU A 287 -14.21 -11.10 -32.00
N LEU A 288 -15.28 -11.01 -31.20
CA LEU A 288 -16.64 -11.34 -31.67
C LEU A 288 -17.14 -10.37 -32.76
N PRO A 289 -16.91 -9.05 -32.68
CA PRO A 289 -17.21 -8.15 -33.78
C PRO A 289 -16.33 -8.40 -35.01
N SER A 290 -15.05 -8.74 -34.85
CA SER A 290 -14.16 -9.04 -35.99
C SER A 290 -14.55 -10.31 -36.75
N LEU A 291 -15.22 -11.26 -36.10
CA LEU A 291 -15.80 -12.44 -36.75
C LEU A 291 -17.08 -12.13 -37.53
N ARG A 292 -17.72 -10.97 -37.26
CA ARG A 292 -18.80 -10.44 -38.09
C ARG A 292 -18.14 -9.56 -39.16
N ILE A 293 -18.23 -9.95 -40.43
CA ILE A 293 -17.76 -9.15 -41.56
C ILE A 293 -18.56 -7.84 -41.58
N VAL A 294 -18.05 -6.80 -40.93
CA VAL A 294 -18.62 -5.45 -40.93
C VAL A 294 -17.54 -4.53 -41.45
N GLU A 295 -17.74 -4.01 -42.66
CA GLU A 295 -16.90 -2.98 -43.28
C GLU A 295 -16.91 -1.71 -42.43
N THR A 296 -15.97 -1.57 -41.49
CA THR A 296 -15.73 -0.28 -40.82
C THR A 296 -14.23 -0.06 -40.59
N ASN A 297 -13.70 0.96 -41.28
CA ASN A 297 -12.29 1.39 -41.32
C ASN A 297 -11.73 1.96 -40.00
N VAL A 298 -12.26 1.58 -38.83
CA VAL A 298 -11.91 2.19 -37.53
C VAL A 298 -11.25 1.19 -36.56
N TRP A 299 -11.20 -0.11 -36.89
CA TRP A 299 -10.84 -1.17 -35.93
C TRP A 299 -9.39 -1.69 -35.98
N ASN A 300 -8.54 -1.18 -36.87
CA ASN A 300 -7.23 -1.79 -37.09
C ASN A 300 -6.19 -1.55 -35.98
N PHE A 301 -6.30 -0.45 -35.20
CA PHE A 301 -5.34 -0.15 -34.13
C PHE A 301 -5.64 -0.91 -32.83
N THR A 302 -6.91 -1.07 -32.48
CA THR A 302 -7.35 -1.81 -31.29
C THR A 302 -6.98 -3.29 -31.37
N LEU A 303 -7.01 -3.87 -32.58
CA LEU A 303 -6.62 -5.26 -32.82
C LEU A 303 -5.11 -5.49 -32.60
N LEU A 304 -4.26 -4.56 -33.06
CA LEU A 304 -2.81 -4.63 -32.89
C LEU A 304 -2.38 -4.48 -31.43
N LEU A 305 -3.00 -3.56 -30.68
CA LEU A 305 -2.76 -3.41 -29.25
C LEU A 305 -3.20 -4.68 -28.50
N SER A 306 -4.35 -5.24 -28.85
CA SER A 306 -4.85 -6.47 -28.23
C SER A 306 -3.97 -7.69 -28.51
N MET A 307 -3.46 -7.83 -29.74
CA MET A 307 -2.52 -8.89 -30.12
C MET A 307 -1.18 -8.74 -29.41
N PHE A 308 -0.71 -7.51 -29.19
CA PHE A 308 0.51 -7.24 -28.42
C PHE A 308 0.31 -7.55 -26.92
N THR A 309 -0.84 -7.18 -26.34
CA THR A 309 -1.19 -7.52 -24.95
C THR A 309 -1.32 -9.03 -24.76
N LEU A 310 -1.92 -9.74 -25.73
CA LEU A 310 -2.03 -11.20 -25.72
C LEU A 310 -0.68 -11.90 -25.86
N GLY A 311 0.21 -11.38 -26.71
CA GLY A 311 1.57 -11.88 -26.85
C GLY A 311 2.36 -11.79 -25.55
N ASN A 312 2.30 -10.65 -24.85
CA ASN A 312 3.06 -10.47 -23.61
C ASN A 312 2.46 -11.20 -22.40
N ILE A 313 1.14 -11.40 -22.34
CA ILE A 313 0.49 -12.17 -21.26
C ILE A 313 0.73 -13.68 -21.41
N CYS A 314 0.83 -14.20 -22.64
CA CYS A 314 0.93 -15.65 -22.89
C CYS A 314 2.37 -16.19 -23.05
N ILE A 315 3.41 -15.34 -23.11
CA ILE A 315 4.79 -15.75 -23.42
C ILE A 315 5.72 -15.86 -22.19
N ARG A 316 5.20 -15.70 -20.96
CA ARG A 316 5.95 -16.01 -19.73
C ARG A 316 5.19 -16.93 -18.79
#